data_AF-A0A7C2CPU5-F1
#
_entry.id   AF-A0A7C2CPU5-F1
#
_cell.length_a   1.000
_cell.length_b   1.000
_cell.length_c   1.000
_cell.angle_alpha   90.00
_cell.angle_beta   90.00
_cell.angle_gamma   90.00
#
_symmetry.space_group_name_H-M   'P 1'
#
loop_
_entity.id
_entity.type
_entity.pdbx_description
1 polymer ?
#
loop_
_entity_poly.entity_id
_entity_poly.type
_entity_poly.pdbx_seq_one_letter_code
_entity_poly.pdbx_strand_id
1 'polypeptide(L)'
;MARERIYEDFSFLHRRVKKVKYLFIFIFLLIILSYWKIQILDHRKYWSLSEANRLREIVIPAPRGRLFDRQGVVLADNTAAFKACLLRENNPRWKESLNEMARLLQLNLTVLEERINRYASLPVFIPIVIKDNLSLEEISRIEARKFEFPELFIDREPRRFYPFGEITAHVTGYLQEVSADELKSGEFKRKRMGDLIGKTGLERKYEAWLEGEDGKRMEIVDSLGRSHGEYTRIEPRPGRDLHLALDLDLQKKAYKLLEGREGAIVALKPRSGEILALVSSPSFDPNLFVSRFTLKEWTELNSRSDNPLENRAIRGLYPPGSVFKLAVALGALQKGLIFPQTVQYCSGEAIFYGRSFACWQPGGHGWLNLAEAIKNSCNIYFYQVGRRLGIEAIARTARQLGLGSMTGIDIPGEKEGVVPDPEWKRRTQGTDWFPGETISVSIGQGPIQVTPLQIAVYTAIIANRGQKIKPHLIMDKELLASEQNGPLDNADIDVSHFEAVIEGMWRSVNQGGTGYLAMVEGFDVCGKTGSSQIISREKTQKTGLKIKPHSWFTGFAPRNNPEIVVTVVVEFGGLGGASAAPLAKEIFSLYREKSRRHD
;
A
#
# COMPACT_ATOMS: atom_id res chain seq x y z
N MET A 1 68.88 55.29 81.13
CA MET A 1 68.17 54.02 80.85
C MET A 1 68.44 53.62 79.42
N ALA A 2 69.25 52.58 79.21
CA ALA A 2 69.53 52.04 77.89
C ALA A 2 68.31 51.26 77.38
N ARG A 3 67.90 51.48 76.12
CA ARG A 3 66.90 50.67 75.42
C ARG A 3 67.64 49.71 74.48
N GLU A 4 67.62 48.43 74.81
CA GLU A 4 68.02 47.35 73.90
C GLU A 4 67.09 47.35 72.66
N ARG A 5 67.67 47.38 71.46
CA ARG A 5 66.95 47.10 70.21
C ARG A 5 67.17 45.62 69.87
N ILE A 6 66.11 44.83 69.96
CA ILE A 6 66.07 43.46 69.45
C ILE A 6 66.10 43.54 67.91
N TYR A 7 67.08 42.90 67.28
CA TYR A 7 67.23 42.84 65.82
C TYR A 7 66.49 41.59 65.31
N GLU A 8 65.32 41.76 64.71
CA GLU A 8 64.58 40.65 64.09
C GLU A 8 65.10 40.39 62.65
N ASP A 9 65.66 39.20 62.41
CA ASP A 9 66.20 38.81 61.11
C ASP A 9 65.08 38.29 60.16
N PHE A 10 64.56 39.19 59.33
CA PHE A 10 63.54 38.88 58.31
C PHE A 10 64.08 38.25 57.02
N SER A 11 65.38 37.90 56.95
CA SER A 11 66.01 37.35 55.74
C SER A 11 65.37 36.03 55.29
N PHE A 12 64.93 35.20 56.24
CA PHE A 12 64.28 33.91 55.96
C PHE A 12 62.89 34.10 55.34
N LEU A 13 62.12 35.08 55.82
CA LEU A 13 60.82 35.45 55.28
C LEU A 13 60.96 36.00 53.85
N HIS A 14 61.93 36.88 53.61
CA HIS A 14 62.21 37.44 52.28
C HIS A 14 62.61 36.35 51.26
N ARG A 15 63.38 35.34 51.66
CA ARG A 15 63.71 34.19 50.79
C ARG A 15 62.48 33.35 50.45
N ARG A 16 61.56 33.11 51.39
CA ARG A 16 60.31 32.40 51.13
C ARG A 16 59.39 33.18 50.19
N VAL A 17 59.24 34.49 50.40
CA VAL A 17 58.44 35.37 49.52
C VAL A 17 59.03 35.42 48.11
N LYS A 18 60.37 35.50 47.95
CA LYS A 18 61.01 35.44 46.62
C LYS A 18 60.75 34.12 45.90
N LYS A 19 60.82 32.97 46.60
CA LYS A 19 60.51 31.66 46.01
C LYS A 19 59.06 31.59 45.52
N VAL A 20 58.11 32.07 46.34
CA VAL A 20 56.68 32.13 45.96
C VAL A 20 56.48 33.06 44.76
N LYS A 21 57.13 34.24 44.75
CA LYS A 21 57.07 35.17 43.60
C LYS A 21 57.58 34.53 42.31
N TYR A 22 58.72 33.84 42.34
CA TYR A 22 59.25 33.16 41.15
C TYR A 22 58.38 32.00 40.69
N LEU A 23 57.77 31.28 41.63
CA LEU A 23 56.77 30.25 41.30
C LEU A 23 55.57 30.86 40.56
N PHE A 24 55.02 31.97 41.05
CA PHE A 24 53.93 32.67 40.37
C PHE A 24 54.33 33.19 38.99
N ILE A 25 55.52 33.79 38.86
CA ILE A 25 56.04 34.26 37.55
C ILE A 25 56.13 33.08 36.58
N PHE A 26 56.67 31.95 37.01
CA PHE A 26 56.79 30.76 36.17
C PHE A 26 55.42 30.22 35.73
N ILE A 27 54.45 30.16 36.64
CA ILE A 27 53.07 29.74 36.32
C ILE A 27 52.44 30.70 35.30
N PHE A 28 52.57 32.02 35.49
CA PHE A 28 52.08 33.01 34.53
C PHE A 28 52.73 32.87 33.15
N LEU A 29 54.02 32.58 33.11
CA LEU A 29 54.76 32.39 31.86
C LEU A 29 54.26 31.15 31.10
N LEU A 30 53.96 30.06 31.82
CA LEU A 30 53.31 28.87 31.24
C LEU A 30 51.90 29.18 30.71
N ILE A 31 51.10 29.98 31.42
CA ILE A 31 49.76 30.39 30.97
C ILE A 31 49.87 31.24 29.69
N ILE A 32 50.81 32.19 29.63
CA ILE A 32 51.04 33.03 28.45
C ILE A 32 51.48 32.19 27.25
N LEU A 33 52.42 31.25 27.46
CA LEU A 33 52.86 30.33 26.41
C LEU A 33 51.71 29.45 25.90
N SER A 34 50.87 28.94 26.79
CA SER A 34 49.68 28.16 26.43
C SER A 34 48.67 29.01 25.65
N TYR A 35 48.42 30.24 26.09
CA TYR A 35 47.54 31.19 25.40
C TYR A 35 48.07 31.54 24.01
N TRP A 36 49.38 31.82 23.87
CA TRP A 36 50.03 32.08 22.59
C TRP A 36 49.91 30.88 21.64
N LYS A 37 50.12 29.65 22.15
CA LYS A 37 49.91 28.44 21.37
C LYS A 37 48.48 28.35 20.83
N ILE A 38 47.47 28.54 21.69
CA ILE A 38 46.06 28.47 21.29
C ILE A 38 45.72 29.56 20.27
N GLN A 39 46.16 30.80 20.51
CA GLN A 39 45.79 31.96 19.70
C GLN A 39 46.56 32.08 18.39
N ILE A 40 47.82 31.62 18.32
CA ILE A 40 48.68 31.79 17.13
C ILE A 40 48.93 30.46 16.42
N LEU A 41 49.42 29.44 17.14
CA LEU A 41 49.77 28.14 16.51
C LEU A 41 48.50 27.36 16.11
N ASP A 42 47.51 27.31 17.00
CA ASP A 42 46.28 26.54 16.79
C ASP A 42 45.12 27.41 16.26
N HIS A 43 45.38 28.66 15.84
CA HIS A 43 44.34 29.61 15.38
C HIS A 43 43.40 28.99 14.35
N ARG A 44 43.94 28.41 13.28
CA ARG A 44 43.13 27.86 12.18
C ARG A 44 42.20 26.75 12.66
N LYS A 45 42.68 25.90 13.57
CA LYS A 45 41.92 24.78 14.14
C LYS A 45 40.77 25.31 15.01
N TYR A 46 41.05 26.24 15.91
CA TYR A 46 40.00 26.80 16.80
C TYR A 46 39.05 27.73 16.06
N TRP A 47 39.52 28.42 15.01
CA TRP A 47 38.69 29.20 14.10
C TRP A 47 37.70 28.32 13.34
N SER A 48 38.16 27.20 12.74
CA SER A 48 37.25 26.28 12.04
C SER A 48 36.24 25.63 12.97
N LEU A 49 36.65 25.28 14.20
CA LEU A 49 35.73 24.76 15.22
C LEU A 49 34.73 25.82 15.68
N SER A 50 35.16 27.07 15.81
CA SER A 50 34.28 28.20 16.14
C SER A 50 33.27 28.48 15.03
N GLU A 51 33.69 28.42 13.77
CA GLU A 51 32.79 28.62 12.62
C GLU A 51 31.80 27.47 12.49
N ALA A 52 32.25 26.23 12.68
CA ALA A 52 31.38 25.06 12.71
C ALA A 52 30.36 25.11 13.87
N ASN A 53 30.74 25.69 15.02
CA ASN A 53 29.84 25.89 16.14
C ASN A 53 28.89 27.08 15.94
N ARG A 54 29.27 28.06 15.12
CA ARG A 54 28.46 29.24 14.79
C ARG A 54 27.37 28.93 13.76
N LEU A 55 27.57 27.93 12.90
CA LEU A 55 26.64 27.60 11.83
C LEU A 55 25.72 26.44 12.22
N ARG A 56 24.43 26.70 12.31
CA ARG A 56 23.38 25.71 12.56
C ARG A 56 22.71 25.29 11.26
N GLU A 57 22.77 24.01 10.93
CA GLU A 57 22.01 23.44 9.81
C GLU A 57 20.58 23.11 10.24
N ILE A 58 19.60 23.68 9.55
CA ILE A 58 18.18 23.37 9.67
C ILE A 58 17.72 22.77 8.36
N VAL A 59 17.10 21.60 8.42
CA VAL A 59 16.58 20.92 7.23
C VAL A 59 15.28 21.58 6.79
N ILE A 60 15.19 21.92 5.50
CA ILE A 60 13.95 22.37 4.88
C ILE A 60 13.34 21.15 4.17
N PRO A 61 12.24 20.58 4.69
CA PRO A 61 11.64 19.37 4.11
C PRO A 61 11.16 19.64 2.68
N ALA A 62 11.47 18.71 1.77
CA ALA A 62 10.98 18.77 0.40
C ALA A 62 9.50 18.37 0.32
N PRO A 63 8.69 19.11 -0.47
CA PRO A 63 7.35 18.65 -0.77
C PRO A 63 7.43 17.40 -1.65
N ARG A 64 6.63 16.41 -1.29
CA ARG A 64 6.59 15.11 -1.95
C ARG A 64 5.91 15.22 -3.32
N GLY A 65 6.31 14.43 -4.31
CA GLY A 65 5.66 14.42 -5.62
C GLY A 65 4.15 14.15 -5.52
N ARG A 66 3.33 14.86 -6.27
CA ARG A 66 1.87 14.69 -6.27
C ARG A 66 1.47 13.48 -7.09
N LEU A 67 0.35 12.87 -6.73
CA LEU A 67 -0.27 11.78 -7.51
C LEU A 67 -1.48 12.31 -8.25
N PHE A 68 -1.53 12.08 -9.55
CA PHE A 68 -2.65 12.49 -10.41
C PHE A 68 -3.34 11.25 -10.99
N ASP A 69 -4.66 11.30 -11.11
CA ASP A 69 -5.39 10.34 -11.92
C ASP A 69 -5.17 10.61 -13.41
N ARG A 70 -5.77 9.77 -14.26
CA ARG A 70 -5.60 9.88 -15.72
C ARG A 70 -6.22 11.14 -16.33
N GLN A 71 -7.09 11.84 -15.59
CA GLN A 71 -7.73 13.09 -15.97
C GLN A 71 -7.04 14.32 -15.35
N GLY A 72 -5.94 14.14 -14.61
CA GLY A 72 -5.21 15.22 -13.95
C GLY A 72 -5.80 15.67 -12.61
N VAL A 73 -6.71 14.88 -12.02
CA VAL A 73 -7.24 15.14 -10.68
C VAL A 73 -6.23 14.68 -9.63
N VAL A 74 -5.95 15.52 -8.64
CA VAL A 74 -4.98 15.23 -7.58
C VAL A 74 -5.53 14.21 -6.60
N LEU A 75 -4.87 13.04 -6.50
CA LEU A 75 -5.20 11.95 -5.59
C LEU A 75 -4.39 12.00 -4.29
N ALA A 76 -3.20 12.57 -4.35
CA ALA A 76 -2.37 12.86 -3.18
C ALA A 76 -1.62 14.17 -3.41
N ASP A 77 -1.76 15.10 -2.46
CA ASP A 77 -1.20 16.44 -2.49
C ASP A 77 -0.38 16.73 -1.23
N ASN A 78 0.23 17.91 -1.16
CA ASN A 78 0.85 18.42 0.05
C ASN A 78 0.14 19.71 0.47
N THR A 79 -0.27 19.76 1.74
CA THR A 79 -0.87 20.93 2.36
C THR A 79 0.11 21.54 3.36
N ALA A 80 0.01 22.85 3.60
CA ALA A 80 0.81 23.48 4.65
C ALA A 80 0.27 23.04 6.02
N ALA A 81 1.08 22.31 6.79
CA ALA A 81 0.79 22.02 8.17
C ALA A 81 1.68 22.84 9.09
N PHE A 82 1.12 23.20 10.25
CA PHE A 82 1.83 23.88 11.30
C PHE A 82 2.00 22.93 12.48
N LYS A 83 3.19 22.93 13.06
CA LYS A 83 3.54 22.12 14.23
C LYS A 83 4.12 23.00 15.32
N ALA A 84 3.82 22.66 16.56
CA ALA A 84 4.44 23.26 17.74
C ALA A 84 5.72 22.48 18.05
N CYS A 85 6.83 23.20 18.18
CA CYS A 85 8.13 22.64 18.48
C CYS A 85 8.70 23.25 19.77
N LEU A 86 9.33 22.38 20.56
CA LEU A 86 10.08 22.73 21.76
C LEU A 86 11.57 22.80 21.44
N LEU A 87 12.17 23.97 21.57
CA LEU A 87 13.61 24.21 21.50
C LEU A 87 14.17 24.42 22.91
N ARG A 88 14.74 23.36 23.48
CA ARG A 88 15.21 23.32 24.88
C ARG A 88 16.33 24.32 25.18
N GLU A 89 17.08 24.70 24.15
CA GLU A 89 18.17 25.67 24.26
C GLU A 89 17.70 27.10 24.57
N ASN A 90 16.53 27.50 24.07
CA ASN A 90 16.00 28.85 24.27
C ASN A 90 15.63 29.13 25.73
N ASN A 91 15.32 28.10 26.51
CA ASN A 91 15.02 28.22 27.93
C ASN A 91 15.56 27.01 28.73
N PRO A 92 16.67 27.15 29.47
CA PRO A 92 17.21 26.09 30.32
C PRO A 92 16.24 25.58 31.40
N ARG A 93 15.23 26.37 31.76
CA ARG A 93 14.17 26.04 32.74
C ARG A 93 12.84 25.64 32.08
N TRP A 94 12.86 25.20 30.82
CA TRP A 94 11.68 24.73 30.08
C TRP A 94 10.83 23.66 30.79
N LYS A 95 11.40 22.96 31.78
CA LYS A 95 10.63 22.00 32.61
C LYS A 95 9.62 22.68 33.51
N GLU A 96 9.90 23.90 33.96
CA GLU A 96 9.00 24.68 34.82
C GLU A 96 7.75 25.15 34.05
N SER A 97 7.87 25.38 32.75
CA SER A 97 6.79 25.82 31.87
C SER A 97 5.94 24.67 31.31
N LEU A 98 6.28 23.40 31.56
CA LEU A 98 5.58 22.24 31.00
C LEU A 98 4.07 22.23 31.26
N ASN A 99 3.66 22.54 32.50
CA ASN A 99 2.25 22.52 32.88
C ASN A 99 1.45 23.62 32.15
N GLU A 100 2.03 24.81 32.00
CA GLU A 100 1.42 25.91 31.27
C GLU A 100 1.41 25.64 29.75
N MET A 101 2.49 25.06 29.21
CA MET A 101 2.55 24.63 27.81
C MET A 101 1.49 23.55 27.51
N ALA A 102 1.31 22.58 28.40
CA ALA A 102 0.28 21.56 28.25
C ALA A 102 -1.13 22.18 28.21
N ARG A 103 -1.42 23.16 29.09
CA ARG A 103 -2.68 23.93 29.07
C ARG A 103 -2.83 24.77 27.80
N LEU A 104 -1.77 25.43 27.36
CA LEU A 104 -1.76 26.22 26.12
C LEU A 104 -2.06 25.35 24.90
N LEU A 105 -1.47 24.16 24.84
CA LEU A 105 -1.62 23.21 23.75
C LEU A 105 -2.84 22.28 23.89
N GLN A 106 -3.60 22.39 24.99
CA GLN A 106 -4.70 21.49 25.32
C GLN A 106 -4.28 20.00 25.25
N LEU A 107 -3.07 19.69 25.74
CA LEU A 107 -2.54 18.34 25.81
C LEU A 107 -2.54 17.84 27.26
N ASN A 108 -2.67 16.53 27.43
CA ASN A 108 -2.40 15.92 28.73
C ASN A 108 -0.88 16.05 29.02
N LEU A 109 -0.54 16.49 30.23
CA LEU A 109 0.84 16.65 30.66
C LEU A 109 1.65 15.37 30.53
N THR A 110 1.07 14.21 30.85
CA THR A 110 1.77 12.92 30.75
C THR A 110 2.15 12.59 29.30
N VAL A 111 1.26 12.86 28.36
CA VAL A 111 1.49 12.66 26.92
C VAL A 111 2.59 13.60 26.41
N LEU A 112 2.60 14.85 26.88
CA LEU A 112 3.64 15.81 26.52
C LEU A 112 5.02 15.37 27.04
N GLU A 113 5.10 14.92 28.29
CA GLU A 113 6.33 14.41 28.89
C GLU A 113 6.85 13.16 28.17
N GLU A 114 5.98 12.20 27.85
CA GLU A 114 6.34 11.01 27.07
C GLU A 114 6.89 11.37 25.69
N ARG A 115 6.29 12.34 25.01
CA ARG A 115 6.77 12.84 23.71
C ARG A 115 8.17 13.44 23.84
N ILE A 116 8.39 14.28 24.85
CA ILE A 116 9.71 14.90 25.07
C ILE A 116 10.75 13.83 25.44
N ASN A 117 10.39 12.87 26.29
CA ASN A 117 11.28 11.82 26.75
C ASN A 117 11.71 10.88 25.62
N ARG A 118 10.84 10.60 24.64
CA ARG A 118 11.19 9.81 23.44
C ARG A 118 12.38 10.41 22.68
N TYR A 119 12.50 11.73 22.69
CA TYR A 119 13.54 12.49 22.00
C TYR A 119 14.57 13.08 22.97
N ALA A 120 14.63 12.60 24.23
CA ALA A 120 15.52 13.16 25.25
C ALA A 120 17.00 13.07 24.87
N SER A 121 17.39 12.04 24.12
CA SER A 121 18.75 11.78 23.64
C SER A 121 19.20 12.73 22.51
N LEU A 122 18.27 13.43 21.85
CA LEU A 122 18.63 14.41 20.85
C LEU A 122 19.39 15.57 21.52
N PRO A 123 20.35 16.21 20.83
CA PRO A 123 20.96 17.46 21.30
C PRO A 123 19.93 18.55 21.63
N VAL A 124 20.25 19.43 22.57
CA VAL A 124 19.33 20.48 23.08
C VAL A 124 18.89 21.51 22.03
N PHE A 125 19.71 21.67 20.99
CA PHE A 125 19.45 22.58 19.87
C PHE A 125 18.57 21.95 18.76
N ILE A 126 18.25 20.65 18.85
CA ILE A 126 17.32 20.02 17.91
C ILE A 126 15.89 20.25 18.41
N PRO A 127 15.01 20.86 17.61
CA PRO A 127 13.61 21.04 17.95
C PRO A 127 12.91 19.70 18.15
N ILE A 128 12.16 19.57 19.25
CA ILE A 128 11.29 18.42 19.48
C ILE A 128 9.86 18.80 19.09
N VAL A 129 9.27 18.05 18.17
CA VAL A 129 7.87 18.27 17.79
C VAL A 129 6.95 17.76 18.88
N ILE A 130 6.23 18.67 19.52
CA ILE A 130 5.35 18.38 20.67
C ILE A 130 3.88 18.28 20.29
N LYS A 131 3.44 18.99 19.26
CA LYS A 131 2.08 18.89 18.70
C LYS A 131 2.09 19.14 17.21
N ASP A 132 1.37 18.29 16.46
CA ASP A 132 1.22 18.39 15.01
C ASP A 132 -0.16 18.93 14.65
N ASN A 133 -0.30 19.47 13.44
CA ASN A 133 -1.57 19.89 12.84
C ASN A 133 -2.32 20.95 13.65
N LEU A 134 -1.61 22.03 14.00
CA LEU A 134 -2.18 23.14 14.75
C LEU A 134 -3.30 23.82 13.95
N SER A 135 -4.43 24.08 14.61
CA SER A 135 -5.48 24.94 14.06
C SER A 135 -5.02 26.41 14.04
N LEU A 136 -5.66 27.25 13.23
CA LEU A 136 -5.39 28.70 13.23
C LEU A 136 -5.60 29.35 14.61
N GLU A 137 -6.53 28.82 15.40
CA GLU A 137 -6.75 29.27 16.78
C GLU A 137 -5.55 28.92 17.67
N GLU A 138 -5.02 27.70 17.57
CA GLU A 138 -3.86 27.26 18.33
C GLU A 138 -2.59 28.02 17.94
N ILE A 139 -2.40 28.24 16.63
CA ILE A 139 -1.32 29.07 16.09
C ILE A 139 -1.38 30.47 16.72
N SER A 140 -2.57 31.07 16.71
CA SER A 140 -2.78 32.41 17.27
C SER A 140 -2.50 32.45 18.77
N ARG A 141 -2.92 31.42 19.53
CA ARG A 141 -2.66 31.32 20.97
C ARG A 141 -1.18 31.19 21.30
N ILE A 142 -0.43 30.42 20.51
CA ILE A 142 1.02 30.22 20.69
C ILE A 142 1.78 31.50 20.33
N GLU A 143 1.53 32.09 19.14
CA GLU A 143 2.23 33.30 18.71
C GLU A 143 1.95 34.50 19.63
N ALA A 144 0.73 34.62 20.17
CA ALA A 144 0.40 35.69 21.13
C ALA A 144 1.19 35.60 22.44
N ARG A 145 1.72 34.42 22.80
CA ARG A 145 2.48 34.16 24.04
C ARG A 145 3.94 33.79 23.78
N LYS A 146 4.46 34.07 22.58
CA LYS A 146 5.83 33.74 22.19
C LYS A 146 6.91 34.31 23.11
N PHE A 147 6.66 35.49 23.71
CA PHE A 147 7.57 36.10 24.68
C PHE A 147 7.53 35.43 26.06
N GLU A 148 6.40 34.80 26.42
CA GLU A 148 6.23 34.06 27.68
C GLU A 148 6.86 32.66 27.58
N PHE A 149 6.78 32.04 26.39
CA PHE A 149 7.33 30.70 26.12
C PHE A 149 8.38 30.77 24.99
N PRO A 150 9.60 31.30 25.24
CA PRO A 150 10.63 31.43 24.21
C PRO A 150 11.13 30.08 23.66
N GLU A 151 10.96 28.99 24.41
CA GLU A 151 11.23 27.62 23.97
C GLU A 151 10.17 27.03 23.03
N LEU A 152 8.99 27.65 22.94
CA LEU A 152 7.89 27.17 22.13
C LEU A 152 7.77 28.02 20.86
N PHE A 153 7.91 27.38 19.71
CA PHE A 153 7.76 28.05 18.42
C PHE A 153 6.96 27.21 17.44
N ILE A 154 6.42 27.87 16.42
CA ILE A 154 5.67 27.24 15.34
C ILE A 154 6.61 27.03 14.16
N ASP A 155 6.64 25.80 13.68
CA ASP A 155 7.32 25.43 12.44
C ASP A 155 6.30 25.04 11.37
N ARG A 156 6.66 25.24 10.10
CA ARG A 156 5.81 24.96 8.96
C ARG A 156 6.46 23.89 8.11
N GLU A 157 5.72 22.83 7.82
CA GLU A 157 6.17 21.74 6.96
C GLU A 157 5.09 21.35 5.93
N PRO A 158 5.50 20.90 4.72
CA PRO A 158 4.58 20.28 3.80
C PRO A 158 4.11 18.95 4.38
N ARG A 159 2.79 18.79 4.54
CA ARG A 159 2.17 17.57 5.01
C ARG A 159 1.40 16.89 3.89
N ARG A 160 1.59 15.58 3.76
CA ARG A 160 0.85 14.78 2.80
C ARG A 160 -0.65 14.80 3.09
N PHE A 161 -1.46 14.99 2.07
CA PHE A 161 -2.92 15.05 2.15
C PHE A 161 -3.53 14.21 1.04
N TYR A 162 -4.56 13.43 1.36
CA TYR A 162 -5.26 12.55 0.43
C TYR A 162 -6.71 13.02 0.28
N PRO A 163 -7.04 13.81 -0.75
CA PRO A 163 -8.36 14.42 -0.90
C PRO A 163 -9.53 13.42 -0.95
N PHE A 164 -9.28 12.19 -1.43
CA PHE A 164 -10.31 11.16 -1.59
C PHE A 164 -10.29 10.08 -0.50
N GLY A 165 -9.42 10.21 0.50
CA GLY A 165 -9.39 9.36 1.69
C GLY A 165 -9.55 7.86 1.38
N GLU A 166 -10.59 7.25 1.95
CA GLU A 166 -10.93 5.83 1.84
C GLU A 166 -11.07 5.31 0.40
N ILE A 167 -11.48 6.15 -0.54
CA ILE A 167 -11.79 5.75 -1.92
C ILE A 167 -10.53 5.28 -2.67
N THR A 168 -9.38 5.86 -2.33
CA THR A 168 -8.11 5.60 -3.01
C THR A 168 -7.04 5.00 -2.08
N ALA A 169 -7.37 4.77 -0.81
CA ALA A 169 -6.42 4.41 0.24
C ALA A 169 -5.52 3.21 -0.10
N HIS A 170 -6.08 2.12 -0.64
CA HIS A 170 -5.28 0.94 -0.99
C HIS A 170 -4.46 1.09 -2.27
N VAL A 171 -4.76 2.11 -3.08
CA VAL A 171 -3.99 2.46 -4.30
C VAL A 171 -2.87 3.42 -3.94
N THR A 172 -3.20 4.57 -3.34
CA THR A 172 -2.20 5.56 -2.92
C THR A 172 -1.30 4.99 -1.84
N GLY A 173 -1.88 4.25 -0.89
CA GLY A 173 -1.21 3.92 0.36
C GLY A 173 -1.23 5.09 1.32
N TYR A 174 -0.38 4.99 2.34
CA TYR A 174 -0.22 6.01 3.37
C TYR A 174 1.24 6.12 3.81
N LEU A 175 1.54 7.26 4.46
CA LEU A 175 2.83 7.50 5.09
C LEU A 175 2.78 7.15 6.58
N GLN A 176 3.90 6.69 7.13
CA GLN A 176 4.06 6.50 8.56
C GLN A 176 5.53 6.70 8.95
N GLU A 177 5.78 7.01 10.21
CA GLU A 177 7.13 7.14 10.76
C GLU A 177 7.97 5.88 10.48
N VAL A 178 9.23 6.10 10.11
CA VAL A 178 10.20 5.03 9.92
C VAL A 178 10.46 4.31 11.24
N SER A 179 10.40 2.99 11.20
CA SER A 179 10.70 2.15 12.36
C SER A 179 12.21 1.95 12.53
N ALA A 180 12.63 1.57 13.75
CA ALA A 180 14.03 1.27 14.04
C ALA A 180 14.59 0.13 13.17
N ASP A 181 13.76 -0.84 12.78
CA ASP A 181 14.18 -1.97 11.94
C ASP A 181 14.34 -1.56 10.47
N GLU A 182 13.50 -0.64 9.97
CA GLU A 182 13.65 -0.06 8.63
C GLU A 182 14.87 0.86 8.51
N LEU A 183 15.23 1.59 9.56
CA LEU A 183 16.49 2.34 9.58
C LEU A 183 17.71 1.41 9.53
N LYS A 184 17.63 0.25 10.18
CA LYS A 184 18.72 -0.76 10.18
C LYS A 184 18.82 -1.52 8.85
N SER A 185 17.74 -1.63 8.07
CA SER A 185 17.76 -2.37 6.80
C SER A 185 18.70 -1.74 5.75
N GLY A 186 19.00 -0.44 5.90
CA GLY A 186 19.82 0.31 4.97
C GLY A 186 19.11 0.67 3.65
N GLU A 187 17.81 0.40 3.53
CA GLU A 187 16.97 0.85 2.41
C GLU A 187 16.76 2.37 2.47
N PHE A 188 16.63 2.92 3.67
CA PHE A 188 16.33 4.33 3.95
C PHE A 188 17.55 5.10 4.45
N LYS A 189 18.68 5.06 3.73
CA LYS A 189 19.96 5.64 4.19
C LYS A 189 19.93 7.14 4.50
N ARG A 190 19.00 7.87 3.88
CA ARG A 190 18.83 9.33 4.06
C ARG A 190 17.84 9.68 5.16
N LYS A 191 17.10 8.70 5.69
CA LYS A 191 16.05 8.93 6.70
C LYS A 191 16.61 8.89 8.11
N ARG A 192 15.96 9.65 8.99
CA ARG A 192 16.20 9.71 10.43
C ARG A 192 14.94 9.28 11.17
N MET A 193 15.10 8.95 12.45
CA MET A 193 13.97 8.72 13.34
C MET A 193 13.07 9.95 13.37
N GLY A 194 11.75 9.76 13.23
CA GLY A 194 10.78 10.85 13.05
C GLY A 194 10.39 11.12 11.60
N ASP A 195 11.18 10.70 10.61
CA ASP A 195 10.84 10.91 9.20
C ASP A 195 9.74 9.96 8.74
N LEU A 196 8.87 10.46 7.85
CA LEU A 196 7.78 9.69 7.25
C LEU A 196 8.24 8.98 5.97
N ILE A 197 7.80 7.74 5.80
CA ILE A 197 7.97 6.91 4.59
C ILE A 197 6.64 6.31 4.17
N GLY A 198 6.50 6.02 2.87
CA GLY A 198 5.41 5.23 2.33
C GLY A 198 5.45 3.81 2.89
N LYS A 199 4.31 3.33 3.38
CA LYS A 199 4.19 1.96 3.93
C LYS A 199 3.56 0.98 2.96
N THR A 200 2.59 1.45 2.18
CA THR A 200 1.79 0.63 1.28
C THR A 200 1.53 1.36 -0.03
N GLY A 201 0.90 0.69 -1.00
CA GLY A 201 0.46 1.29 -2.26
C GLY A 201 1.58 1.94 -3.06
N LEU A 202 1.21 2.97 -3.82
CA LEU A 202 2.13 3.74 -4.66
C LEU A 202 3.14 4.55 -3.85
N GLU A 203 2.75 5.05 -2.67
CA GLU A 203 3.66 5.76 -1.77
C GLU A 203 4.88 4.92 -1.41
N ARG A 204 4.71 3.61 -1.16
CA ARG A 204 5.82 2.69 -0.91
C ARG A 204 6.56 2.30 -2.18
N LYS A 205 5.85 1.92 -3.26
CA LYS A 205 6.50 1.45 -4.49
C LYS A 205 7.39 2.53 -5.10
N TYR A 206 6.93 3.78 -5.09
CA TYR A 206 7.58 4.90 -5.75
C TYR A 206 8.20 5.91 -4.77
N GLU A 207 8.50 5.51 -3.53
CA GLU A 207 9.13 6.36 -2.50
C GLU A 207 10.29 7.18 -3.08
N ALA A 208 11.24 6.51 -3.74
CA ALA A 208 12.46 7.13 -4.25
C ALA A 208 12.20 8.25 -5.28
N TRP A 209 11.07 8.19 -5.98
CA TRP A 209 10.65 9.21 -6.95
C TRP A 209 9.84 10.31 -6.28
N LEU A 210 9.03 9.94 -5.28
CA LEU A 210 8.11 10.84 -4.59
C LEU A 210 8.79 11.70 -3.52
N GLU A 211 9.81 11.20 -2.82
CA GLU A 211 10.38 11.83 -1.61
C GLU A 211 10.95 13.24 -1.84
N GLY A 212 11.50 13.52 -3.03
CA GLY A 212 12.22 14.77 -3.29
C GLY A 212 13.59 14.82 -2.61
N GLU A 213 14.26 15.98 -2.68
CA GLU A 213 15.54 16.22 -2.00
C GLU A 213 15.39 17.39 -1.03
N ASP A 214 15.55 17.11 0.27
CA ASP A 214 15.48 18.13 1.30
C ASP A 214 16.50 19.24 1.09
N GLY A 215 16.04 20.47 1.33
CA GLY A 215 16.86 21.67 1.35
C GLY A 215 17.52 21.85 2.70
N LYS A 216 18.33 22.90 2.80
CA LYS A 216 19.07 23.22 4.03
C LYS A 216 19.15 24.73 4.21
N ARG A 217 18.83 25.21 5.41
CA ARG A 217 19.10 26.59 5.84
C ARG A 217 20.20 26.56 6.88
N MET A 218 21.25 27.32 6.67
CA MET A 218 22.30 27.54 7.65
C MET A 218 22.01 28.85 8.38
N GLU A 219 21.88 28.80 9.69
CA GLU A 219 21.68 29.98 10.55
C GLU A 219 22.95 30.26 11.35
N ILE A 220 23.26 31.55 11.54
CA ILE A 220 24.32 31.98 12.45
C ILE A 220 23.74 31.99 13.85
N VAL A 221 24.36 31.30 14.80
CA VAL A 221 23.94 31.26 16.19
C VAL A 221 24.99 31.88 17.11
N ASP A 222 24.52 32.56 18.16
CA ASP A 222 25.39 33.06 19.22
C ASP A 222 25.80 31.94 20.19
N SER A 223 26.62 32.27 21.19
CA SER A 223 27.05 31.32 22.23
C SER A 223 25.91 30.81 23.13
N LEU A 224 24.71 31.40 23.03
CA LEU A 224 23.49 31.00 23.73
C LEU A 224 22.51 30.27 22.80
N GLY A 225 22.90 30.00 21.54
CA GLY A 225 22.09 29.27 20.56
C GLY A 225 21.00 30.08 19.86
N ARG A 226 20.98 31.40 20.04
CA ARG A 226 19.98 32.27 19.43
C ARG A 226 20.35 32.56 17.98
N SER A 227 19.37 32.42 17.09
CA SER A 227 19.54 32.71 15.67
C SER A 227 19.75 34.21 15.43
N HIS A 228 20.86 34.56 14.78
CA HIS A 228 21.27 35.91 14.41
C HIS A 228 21.09 36.22 12.92
N GLY A 229 20.53 35.28 12.15
CA GLY A 229 20.23 35.43 10.73
C GLY A 229 20.61 34.23 9.90
N GLU A 230 20.11 34.20 8.67
CA GLU A 230 20.42 33.19 7.66
C GLU A 230 21.79 33.46 7.03
N TYR A 231 22.69 32.48 7.07
CA TYR A 231 23.99 32.53 6.39
C TYR A 231 23.88 32.08 4.93
N THR A 232 23.25 30.93 4.71
CA THR A 232 22.99 30.41 3.37
C THR A 232 21.72 29.56 3.38
N ARG A 233 21.05 29.50 2.24
CA ARG A 233 19.88 28.66 2.03
C ARG A 233 19.96 27.93 0.70
N ILE A 234 19.73 26.63 0.78
CA ILE A 234 19.59 25.71 -0.33
C ILE A 234 18.12 25.31 -0.33
N GLU A 235 17.38 25.72 -1.36
CA GLU A 235 15.96 25.37 -1.46
C GLU A 235 15.80 23.86 -1.70
N PRO A 236 14.77 23.24 -1.11
CA PRO A 236 14.44 21.85 -1.37
C PRO A 236 14.03 21.64 -2.83
N ARG A 237 14.26 20.44 -3.35
CA ARG A 237 13.75 20.02 -4.65
C ARG A 237 12.53 19.13 -4.45
N PRO A 238 11.37 19.49 -5.03
CA PRO A 238 10.17 18.66 -4.93
C PRO A 238 10.40 17.27 -5.54
N GLY A 239 9.70 16.27 -5.01
CA GLY A 239 9.63 14.96 -5.65
C GLY A 239 8.96 15.01 -7.03
N ARG A 240 9.15 13.94 -7.82
CA ARG A 240 8.55 13.81 -9.15
C ARG A 240 7.06 13.53 -9.02
N ASP A 241 6.25 14.34 -9.69
CA ASP A 241 4.82 14.11 -9.86
C ASP A 241 4.57 12.86 -10.72
N LEU A 242 3.59 12.04 -10.33
CA LEU A 242 3.25 10.80 -11.01
C LEU A 242 1.82 10.84 -11.55
N HIS A 243 1.63 10.38 -12.79
CA HIS A 243 0.32 10.24 -13.43
C HIS A 243 -0.09 8.78 -13.48
N LEU A 244 -1.30 8.49 -13.01
CA LEU A 244 -1.85 7.16 -12.92
C LEU A 244 -2.86 6.89 -14.03
N ALA A 245 -3.04 5.61 -14.35
CA ALA A 245 -4.07 5.09 -15.24
C ALA A 245 -5.47 5.05 -14.59
N LEU A 246 -5.52 5.23 -13.27
CA LEU A 246 -6.74 5.24 -12.48
C LEU A 246 -7.72 6.29 -13.02
N ASP A 247 -8.98 5.89 -13.20
CA ASP A 247 -10.09 6.80 -13.51
C ASP A 247 -10.89 7.04 -12.24
N LEU A 248 -10.83 8.26 -11.71
CA LEU A 248 -11.42 8.56 -10.41
C LEU A 248 -12.95 8.35 -10.38
N ASP A 249 -13.65 8.57 -11.48
CA ASP A 249 -15.11 8.37 -11.52
C ASP A 249 -15.46 6.88 -11.43
N LEU A 250 -14.71 6.02 -12.13
CA LEU A 250 -14.86 4.56 -12.01
C LEU A 250 -14.49 4.09 -10.61
N GLN A 251 -13.40 4.60 -10.03
CA GLN A 251 -12.98 4.28 -8.66
C GLN A 251 -14.06 4.66 -7.63
N LYS A 252 -14.60 5.88 -7.71
CA LYS A 252 -15.69 6.36 -6.83
C LYS A 252 -16.95 5.51 -6.96
N LYS A 253 -17.35 5.20 -8.20
CA LYS A 253 -18.52 4.35 -8.46
C LYS A 253 -18.30 2.95 -7.89
N ALA A 254 -17.14 2.34 -8.14
CA ALA A 254 -16.78 1.03 -7.61
C ALA A 254 -16.76 1.00 -6.07
N TYR A 255 -16.21 2.03 -5.42
CA TYR A 255 -16.23 2.16 -3.96
C TYR A 255 -17.66 2.19 -3.41
N LYS A 256 -18.51 3.05 -3.98
CA LYS A 256 -19.92 3.18 -3.58
C LYS A 256 -20.71 1.87 -3.76
N LEU A 257 -20.41 1.08 -4.79
CA LEU A 257 -21.08 -0.20 -5.05
C LEU A 257 -20.77 -1.28 -4.00
N LEU A 258 -19.64 -1.14 -3.29
CA LEU A 258 -19.21 -2.02 -2.21
C LEU A 258 -19.53 -1.47 -0.81
N GLU A 259 -20.22 -0.33 -0.71
CA GLU A 259 -20.60 0.25 0.57
C GLU A 259 -21.43 -0.75 1.40
N GLY A 260 -21.01 -0.96 2.66
CA GLY A 260 -21.60 -1.97 3.55
C GLY A 260 -21.31 -3.42 3.18
N ARG A 261 -20.35 -3.68 2.28
CA ARG A 261 -19.98 -5.02 1.81
C ARG A 261 -18.47 -5.22 1.85
N GLU A 262 -18.06 -6.40 2.28
CA GLU A 262 -16.67 -6.86 2.14
C GLU A 262 -16.44 -7.38 0.72
N GLY A 263 -15.35 -6.98 0.08
CA GLY A 263 -15.06 -7.43 -1.28
C GLY A 263 -14.07 -6.55 -2.02
N ALA A 264 -13.96 -6.79 -3.32
CA ALA A 264 -13.09 -6.04 -4.21
C ALA A 264 -13.68 -5.91 -5.61
N ILE A 265 -13.40 -4.78 -6.26
CA ILE A 265 -13.70 -4.53 -7.67
C ILE A 265 -12.40 -4.12 -8.35
N VAL A 266 -12.09 -4.79 -9.46
CA VAL A 266 -10.94 -4.50 -10.30
C VAL A 266 -11.45 -4.22 -11.72
N ALA A 267 -11.09 -3.07 -12.27
CA ALA A 267 -11.34 -2.73 -13.66
C ALA A 267 -10.04 -2.35 -14.35
N LEU A 268 -9.76 -2.93 -15.51
CA LEU A 268 -8.54 -2.68 -16.27
C LEU A 268 -8.78 -2.70 -17.77
N LYS A 269 -7.89 -2.06 -18.54
CA LYS A 269 -7.89 -2.17 -20.01
C LYS A 269 -7.20 -3.47 -20.41
N PRO A 270 -7.87 -4.37 -21.16
CA PRO A 270 -7.29 -5.67 -21.48
C PRO A 270 -6.05 -5.56 -22.37
N ARG A 271 -5.96 -4.57 -23.26
CA ARG A 271 -4.84 -4.44 -24.21
C ARG A 271 -3.56 -3.87 -23.59
N SER A 272 -3.67 -2.82 -22.77
CA SER A 272 -2.50 -2.17 -22.16
C SER A 272 -2.16 -2.70 -20.77
N GLY A 273 -3.13 -3.23 -20.02
CA GLY A 273 -2.96 -3.57 -18.62
C GLY A 273 -3.11 -2.38 -17.66
N GLU A 274 -3.46 -1.20 -18.17
CA GLU A 274 -3.82 -0.03 -17.36
C GLU A 274 -4.97 -0.36 -16.41
N ILE A 275 -4.75 -0.21 -15.10
CA ILE A 275 -5.77 -0.38 -14.08
C ILE A 275 -6.58 0.91 -13.96
N LEU A 276 -7.85 0.84 -14.32
CA LEU A 276 -8.79 1.95 -14.27
C LEU A 276 -9.44 2.10 -12.89
N ALA A 277 -9.68 0.99 -12.19
CA ALA A 277 -10.16 0.99 -10.81
C ALA A 277 -9.62 -0.22 -10.05
N LEU A 278 -9.20 0.01 -8.81
CA LEU A 278 -8.73 -1.02 -7.88
C LEU A 278 -9.29 -0.70 -6.50
N VAL A 279 -10.41 -1.32 -6.16
CA VAL A 279 -11.14 -1.05 -4.92
C VAL A 279 -11.10 -2.28 -4.03
N SER A 280 -10.82 -2.06 -2.74
CA SER A 280 -11.00 -3.01 -1.66
C SER A 280 -11.93 -2.38 -0.61
N SER A 281 -12.89 -3.16 -0.13
CA SER A 281 -13.85 -2.74 0.90
C SER A 281 -13.91 -3.79 2.01
N PRO A 282 -14.00 -3.38 3.29
CA PRO A 282 -13.93 -1.99 3.78
C PRO A 282 -12.55 -1.37 3.58
N SER A 283 -12.50 -0.04 3.63
CA SER A 283 -11.29 0.77 3.48
C SER A 283 -11.00 1.57 4.75
N PHE A 284 -9.97 2.42 4.71
CA PHE A 284 -9.51 3.25 5.81
C PHE A 284 -9.10 4.63 5.31
N ASP A 285 -9.15 5.65 6.17
CA ASP A 285 -8.68 6.98 5.79
C ASP A 285 -7.14 7.08 5.94
N PRO A 286 -6.37 7.22 4.85
CA PRO A 286 -4.91 7.35 4.89
C PRO A 286 -4.44 8.64 5.57
N ASN A 287 -5.28 9.68 5.67
CA ASN A 287 -4.93 10.95 6.33
C ASN A 287 -4.67 10.77 7.83
N LEU A 288 -5.30 9.77 8.45
CA LEU A 288 -5.09 9.43 9.85
C LEU A 288 -3.63 9.06 10.13
N PHE A 289 -2.95 8.41 9.18
CA PHE A 289 -1.57 7.93 9.32
C PHE A 289 -0.52 9.00 9.14
N VAL A 290 -0.86 10.09 8.45
CA VAL A 290 0.03 11.23 8.28
C VAL A 290 0.18 12.00 9.60
N SER A 291 -0.86 12.00 10.45
CA SER A 291 -0.74 12.48 11.82
C SER A 291 -0.16 11.39 12.72
N ARG A 292 0.55 11.81 13.78
CA ARG A 292 1.02 10.88 14.81
C ARG A 292 -0.19 10.26 15.52
N PHE A 293 -0.53 9.03 15.12
CA PHE A 293 -1.58 8.19 15.71
C PHE A 293 -1.44 8.11 17.23
N THR A 294 -2.58 8.16 17.93
CA THR A 294 -2.62 7.67 19.30
C THR A 294 -2.61 6.14 19.31
N LEU A 295 -2.03 5.53 20.34
CA LEU A 295 -2.04 4.07 20.53
C LEU A 295 -3.47 3.48 20.46
N LYS A 296 -4.47 4.25 20.90
CA LYS A 296 -5.88 3.86 20.89
C LYS A 296 -6.43 3.72 19.47
N GLU A 297 -6.25 4.74 18.63
CA GLU A 297 -6.72 4.73 17.23
C GLU A 297 -6.07 3.61 16.42
N TRP A 298 -4.77 3.33 16.63
CA TRP A 298 -4.08 2.23 15.97
C TRP A 298 -4.63 0.87 16.40
N THR A 299 -4.85 0.70 17.71
CA THR A 299 -5.40 -0.55 18.27
C THR A 299 -6.82 -0.78 17.77
N GLU A 300 -7.64 0.26 17.69
CA GLU A 300 -9.00 0.18 17.16
C GLU A 300 -9.00 -0.24 15.69
N LEU A 301 -8.18 0.38 14.84
CA LEU A 301 -8.10 0.04 13.42
C LEU A 301 -7.55 -1.36 13.17
N ASN A 302 -6.58 -1.81 13.97
CA ASN A 302 -5.93 -3.12 13.79
C ASN A 302 -6.71 -4.27 14.43
N SER A 303 -7.57 -4.01 15.43
CA SER A 303 -8.40 -5.03 16.10
C SER A 303 -9.76 -5.23 15.45
N ARG A 304 -10.09 -4.42 14.45
CA ARG A 304 -11.31 -4.51 13.66
C ARG A 304 -11.40 -5.84 12.92
N SER A 305 -12.50 -6.57 13.15
CA SER A 305 -12.72 -7.90 12.56
C SER A 305 -12.90 -7.89 11.04
N ASP A 306 -13.24 -6.74 10.46
CA ASP A 306 -13.48 -6.53 9.04
C ASP A 306 -12.21 -6.18 8.25
N ASN A 307 -11.04 -6.13 8.90
CA ASN A 307 -9.70 -6.00 8.31
C ASN A 307 -9.61 -4.91 7.21
N PRO A 308 -9.88 -3.62 7.52
CA PRO A 308 -9.91 -2.55 6.51
C PRO A 308 -8.54 -2.28 5.86
N LEU A 309 -7.43 -2.58 6.56
CA LEU A 309 -6.08 -2.40 6.04
C LEU A 309 -5.69 -3.44 4.98
N GLU A 310 -6.44 -4.54 4.86
CA GLU A 310 -6.15 -5.56 3.86
C GLU A 310 -6.66 -5.14 2.48
N ASN A 311 -5.74 -5.03 1.52
CA ASN A 311 -6.09 -4.85 0.12
C ASN A 311 -6.56 -6.19 -0.47
N ARG A 312 -7.87 -6.45 -0.38
CA ARG A 312 -8.52 -7.68 -0.86
C ARG A 312 -8.32 -7.91 -2.36
N ALA A 313 -8.12 -6.86 -3.15
CA ALA A 313 -7.93 -6.97 -4.60
C ALA A 313 -6.64 -7.72 -4.99
N ILE A 314 -5.58 -7.58 -4.20
CA ILE A 314 -4.25 -8.19 -4.46
C ILE A 314 -3.78 -9.19 -3.40
N ARG A 315 -4.42 -9.21 -2.22
CA ARG A 315 -4.05 -10.08 -1.09
C ARG A 315 -5.15 -11.03 -0.65
N GLY A 316 -6.40 -10.74 -1.03
CA GLY A 316 -7.52 -11.61 -0.74
C GLY A 316 -7.39 -12.90 -1.55
N LEU A 317 -7.25 -14.03 -0.85
CA LEU A 317 -7.11 -15.34 -1.47
C LEU A 317 -8.44 -16.09 -1.37
N TYR A 318 -9.07 -16.30 -2.51
CA TYR A 318 -10.40 -16.88 -2.58
C TYR A 318 -10.42 -18.05 -3.56
N PRO A 319 -11.26 -19.08 -3.32
CA PRO A 319 -11.55 -20.05 -4.36
C PRO A 319 -12.31 -19.33 -5.49
N PRO A 320 -11.86 -19.44 -6.76
CA PRO A 320 -12.48 -18.75 -7.89
C PRO A 320 -13.87 -19.29 -8.26
N GLY A 321 -14.21 -20.49 -7.79
CA GLY A 321 -15.44 -21.17 -8.16
C GLY A 321 -15.61 -21.27 -9.68
N SER A 322 -16.84 -21.08 -10.16
CA SER A 322 -17.18 -21.31 -11.57
C SER A 322 -16.48 -20.39 -12.58
N VAL A 323 -15.77 -19.34 -12.15
CA VAL A 323 -14.91 -18.55 -13.04
C VAL A 323 -13.75 -19.39 -13.59
N PHE A 324 -13.24 -20.35 -12.80
CA PHE A 324 -12.14 -21.23 -13.18
C PHE A 324 -12.48 -22.23 -14.29
N LYS A 325 -13.77 -22.48 -14.52
CA LYS A 325 -14.25 -23.40 -15.57
C LYS A 325 -13.77 -23.00 -16.97
N LEU A 326 -13.50 -21.72 -17.22
CA LEU A 326 -13.00 -21.28 -18.53
C LEU A 326 -11.57 -21.79 -18.77
N ALA A 327 -10.69 -21.81 -17.76
CA ALA A 327 -9.37 -22.43 -17.84
C ALA A 327 -9.48 -23.93 -18.17
N VAL A 328 -10.41 -24.63 -17.52
CA VAL A 328 -10.66 -26.05 -17.75
C VAL A 328 -11.20 -26.30 -19.16
N ALA A 329 -12.09 -25.45 -19.66
CA ALA A 329 -12.58 -25.50 -21.05
C ALA A 329 -11.43 -25.33 -22.05
N LEU A 330 -10.63 -24.28 -21.89
CA LEU A 330 -9.50 -23.97 -22.79
C LEU A 330 -8.48 -25.11 -22.81
N GLY A 331 -8.11 -25.65 -21.65
CA GLY A 331 -7.16 -26.77 -21.57
C GLY A 331 -7.69 -28.05 -22.22
N ALA A 332 -8.99 -28.32 -22.09
CA ALA A 332 -9.61 -29.48 -22.71
C ALA A 332 -9.77 -29.35 -24.22
N LEU A 333 -10.09 -28.14 -24.71
CA LEU A 333 -10.09 -27.82 -26.13
C LEU A 333 -8.69 -27.96 -26.73
N GLN A 334 -7.68 -27.36 -26.08
CA GLN A 334 -6.27 -27.43 -26.52
C GLN A 334 -5.73 -28.85 -26.60
N LYS A 335 -6.20 -29.75 -25.73
CA LYS A 335 -5.85 -31.18 -25.75
C LYS A 335 -6.70 -32.02 -26.69
N GLY A 336 -7.67 -31.43 -27.40
CA GLY A 336 -8.60 -32.16 -28.28
C GLY A 336 -9.52 -33.13 -27.54
N LEU A 337 -9.73 -32.94 -26.23
CA LEU A 337 -10.58 -33.82 -25.41
C LEU A 337 -12.06 -33.49 -25.52
N ILE A 338 -12.37 -32.26 -25.92
CA ILE A 338 -13.70 -31.77 -26.26
C ILE A 338 -13.62 -30.88 -27.49
N PHE A 339 -14.76 -30.73 -28.16
CA PHE A 339 -15.01 -29.77 -29.23
C PHE A 339 -16.20 -28.88 -28.84
N PRO A 340 -16.41 -27.72 -29.48
CA PRO A 340 -17.56 -26.86 -29.18
C PRO A 340 -18.91 -27.60 -29.23
N GLN A 341 -19.04 -28.60 -30.10
CA GLN A 341 -20.23 -29.43 -30.29
C GLN A 341 -20.32 -30.64 -29.35
N THR A 342 -19.29 -30.91 -28.54
CA THR A 342 -19.32 -32.02 -27.58
C THR A 342 -20.45 -31.81 -26.60
N VAL A 343 -21.40 -32.76 -26.56
CA VAL A 343 -22.58 -32.68 -25.69
C VAL A 343 -22.38 -33.58 -24.48
N GLN A 344 -22.82 -33.13 -23.31
CA GLN A 344 -22.93 -33.94 -22.10
C GLN A 344 -24.32 -33.80 -21.49
N TYR A 345 -24.84 -34.90 -20.92
CA TYR A 345 -26.09 -34.89 -20.17
C TYR A 345 -25.84 -34.54 -18.71
N CYS A 346 -26.63 -33.60 -18.19
CA CYS A 346 -26.64 -33.22 -16.78
C CYS A 346 -27.97 -33.58 -16.14
N SER A 347 -27.98 -34.67 -15.36
CA SER A 347 -29.09 -35.13 -14.51
C SER A 347 -29.24 -34.35 -13.20
N GLY A 348 -28.36 -33.39 -12.91
CA GLY A 348 -28.34 -32.64 -11.64
C GLY A 348 -27.38 -33.23 -10.61
N GLU A 349 -26.96 -34.48 -10.77
CA GLU A 349 -25.98 -35.15 -9.92
C GLU A 349 -25.24 -36.24 -10.71
N ALA A 350 -23.97 -36.50 -10.39
CA ALA A 350 -23.21 -37.60 -10.98
C ALA A 350 -22.21 -38.21 -9.98
N ILE A 351 -21.95 -39.51 -10.14
CA ILE A 351 -21.04 -40.27 -9.27
C ILE A 351 -19.63 -40.29 -9.87
N PHE A 352 -18.64 -39.91 -9.07
CA PHE A 352 -17.23 -39.97 -9.41
C PHE A 352 -16.46 -40.67 -8.28
N TYR A 353 -15.73 -41.73 -8.62
CA TYR A 353 -14.91 -42.49 -7.65
C TYR A 353 -15.70 -42.92 -6.39
N GLY A 354 -16.92 -43.40 -6.56
CA GLY A 354 -17.80 -43.84 -5.47
C GLY A 354 -18.43 -42.72 -4.63
N ARG A 355 -18.24 -41.44 -5.00
CA ARG A 355 -18.82 -40.28 -4.31
C ARG A 355 -19.74 -39.50 -5.23
N SER A 356 -20.80 -38.93 -4.65
CA SER A 356 -21.77 -38.16 -5.39
C SER A 356 -21.40 -36.67 -5.46
N PHE A 357 -21.47 -36.09 -6.66
CA PHE A 357 -21.21 -34.69 -6.92
C PHE A 357 -22.42 -34.02 -7.55
N ALA A 358 -22.96 -33.02 -6.86
CA ALA A 358 -24.16 -32.31 -7.27
C ALA A 358 -23.85 -31.14 -8.22
N CYS A 359 -24.76 -30.92 -9.15
CA CYS A 359 -24.90 -29.67 -9.86
C CYS A 359 -25.56 -28.61 -8.97
N TRP A 360 -25.37 -27.34 -9.32
CA TRP A 360 -26.11 -26.25 -8.66
C TRP A 360 -27.60 -26.26 -9.02
N GLN A 361 -27.98 -26.88 -10.14
CA GLN A 361 -29.35 -27.04 -10.61
C GLN A 361 -29.85 -28.47 -10.28
N PRO A 362 -30.76 -28.66 -9.31
CA PRO A 362 -31.19 -29.99 -8.86
C PRO A 362 -31.89 -30.82 -9.94
N GLY A 363 -32.72 -30.20 -10.78
CA GLY A 363 -33.38 -30.86 -11.91
C GLY A 363 -32.46 -31.16 -13.09
N GLY A 364 -31.18 -30.84 -12.99
CA GLY A 364 -30.23 -30.94 -14.08
C GLY A 364 -30.44 -29.88 -15.16
N HIS A 365 -29.61 -29.94 -16.19
CA HIS A 365 -29.65 -29.02 -17.33
C HIS A 365 -29.95 -29.75 -18.65
N GLY A 366 -30.21 -31.06 -18.60
CA GLY A 366 -30.38 -31.87 -19.81
C GLY A 366 -29.09 -31.96 -20.62
N TRP A 367 -29.24 -32.03 -21.94
CA TRP A 367 -28.12 -32.07 -22.90
C TRP A 367 -27.57 -30.68 -23.15
N LEU A 368 -26.28 -30.49 -22.89
CA LEU A 368 -25.59 -29.21 -23.10
C LEU A 368 -24.31 -29.42 -23.89
N ASN A 369 -24.07 -28.54 -24.87
CA ASN A 369 -22.75 -28.39 -25.49
C ASN A 369 -21.87 -27.43 -24.66
N LEU A 370 -20.65 -27.14 -25.12
CA LEU A 370 -19.72 -26.27 -24.37
C LEU A 370 -20.29 -24.87 -24.10
N ALA A 371 -20.87 -24.22 -25.11
CA ALA A 371 -21.41 -22.87 -24.98
C ALA A 371 -22.57 -22.83 -23.96
N GLU A 372 -23.48 -23.80 -24.03
CA GLU A 372 -24.59 -23.93 -23.08
C GLU A 372 -24.11 -24.31 -21.67
N ALA A 373 -23.04 -25.10 -21.55
CA ALA A 373 -22.43 -25.44 -20.27
C ALA A 373 -21.77 -24.23 -19.59
N ILE A 374 -21.13 -23.34 -20.36
CA ILE A 374 -20.59 -22.06 -19.85
C ILE A 374 -21.72 -21.11 -19.48
N LYS A 375 -22.71 -20.93 -20.36
CA LYS A 375 -23.90 -20.09 -20.17
C LYS A 375 -24.62 -20.40 -18.87
N ASN A 376 -24.95 -21.68 -18.66
CA ASN A 376 -25.68 -22.20 -17.49
C ASN A 376 -24.74 -22.64 -16.36
N SER A 377 -23.42 -22.46 -16.50
CA SER A 377 -22.44 -22.81 -15.47
C SER A 377 -22.54 -24.27 -14.97
N CYS A 378 -22.84 -25.24 -15.85
CA CYS A 378 -23.16 -26.61 -15.45
C CYS A 378 -21.99 -27.33 -14.78
N ASN A 379 -22.10 -27.74 -13.51
CA ASN A 379 -20.99 -28.41 -12.82
C ASN A 379 -20.69 -29.78 -13.40
N ILE A 380 -21.72 -30.58 -13.75
CA ILE A 380 -21.53 -31.96 -14.23
C ILE A 380 -20.72 -32.00 -15.52
N TYR A 381 -20.97 -31.06 -16.45
CA TYR A 381 -20.16 -30.93 -17.66
C TYR A 381 -18.68 -30.75 -17.31
N PHE A 382 -18.37 -29.80 -16.43
CA PHE A 382 -16.99 -29.50 -16.04
C PHE A 382 -16.33 -30.56 -15.15
N TYR A 383 -17.08 -31.30 -14.34
CA TYR A 383 -16.58 -32.48 -13.63
C TYR A 383 -16.10 -33.56 -14.60
N GLN A 384 -16.88 -33.84 -15.64
CA GLN A 384 -16.50 -34.82 -16.67
C GLN A 384 -15.29 -34.35 -17.48
N VAL A 385 -15.28 -33.08 -17.89
CA VAL A 385 -14.16 -32.48 -18.62
C VAL A 385 -12.89 -32.48 -17.76
N GLY A 386 -12.97 -32.03 -16.52
CA GLY A 386 -11.85 -32.02 -15.58
C GLY A 386 -11.30 -33.41 -15.29
N ARG A 387 -12.17 -34.43 -15.17
CA ARG A 387 -11.77 -35.83 -15.03
C ARG A 387 -10.93 -36.30 -16.22
N ARG A 388 -11.33 -35.96 -17.45
CA ARG A 388 -10.61 -36.33 -18.69
C ARG A 388 -9.30 -35.57 -18.84
N LEU A 389 -9.29 -34.28 -18.47
CA LEU A 389 -8.13 -33.40 -18.62
C LEU A 389 -7.02 -33.73 -17.61
N GLY A 390 -7.39 -34.06 -16.36
CA GLY A 390 -6.43 -34.35 -15.30
C GLY A 390 -5.82 -33.09 -14.68
N ILE A 391 -5.35 -33.21 -13.43
CA ILE A 391 -4.90 -32.06 -12.64
C ILE A 391 -3.68 -31.34 -13.24
N GLU A 392 -2.72 -32.06 -13.81
CA GLU A 392 -1.50 -31.47 -14.34
C GLU A 392 -1.77 -30.58 -15.57
N ALA A 393 -2.68 -31.00 -16.45
CA ALA A 393 -3.07 -30.18 -17.60
C ALA A 393 -3.94 -28.99 -17.17
N ILE A 394 -4.80 -29.17 -16.15
CA ILE A 394 -5.55 -28.06 -15.54
C ILE A 394 -4.58 -27.02 -14.96
N ALA A 395 -3.59 -27.46 -14.17
CA ALA A 395 -2.61 -26.57 -13.53
C ALA A 395 -1.74 -25.84 -14.56
N ARG A 396 -1.25 -26.55 -15.60
CA ARG A 396 -0.50 -25.93 -16.70
C ARG A 396 -1.30 -24.85 -17.42
N THR A 397 -2.56 -25.14 -17.78
CA THR A 397 -3.41 -24.17 -18.46
C THR A 397 -3.70 -22.97 -17.57
N ALA A 398 -4.00 -23.18 -16.29
CA ALA A 398 -4.24 -22.10 -15.34
C ALA A 398 -3.02 -21.16 -15.21
N ARG A 399 -1.80 -21.72 -15.15
CA ARG A 399 -0.55 -20.94 -15.11
C ARG A 399 -0.28 -20.17 -16.41
N GLN A 400 -0.56 -20.78 -17.57
CA GLN A 400 -0.48 -20.09 -18.87
C GLN A 400 -1.42 -18.88 -18.94
N LEU A 401 -2.54 -18.93 -18.21
CA LEU A 401 -3.51 -17.84 -18.07
C LEU A 401 -3.24 -16.92 -16.87
N GLY A 402 -2.04 -16.97 -16.28
CA GLY A 402 -1.59 -16.03 -15.24
C GLY A 402 -2.05 -16.35 -13.81
N LEU A 403 -2.64 -17.51 -13.55
CA LEU A 403 -3.03 -17.92 -12.21
C LEU A 403 -1.90 -18.65 -11.49
N GLY A 404 -1.77 -18.43 -10.17
CA GLY A 404 -0.76 -19.11 -9.34
C GLY A 404 0.63 -18.49 -9.42
N SER A 405 0.74 -17.27 -9.95
CA SER A 405 1.93 -16.43 -9.94
C SER A 405 1.54 -14.97 -9.68
N MET A 406 2.44 -14.18 -9.10
CA MET A 406 2.25 -12.72 -8.99
C MET A 406 2.01 -12.12 -10.38
N THR A 407 1.03 -11.21 -10.50
CA THR A 407 0.74 -10.50 -11.75
C THR A 407 1.79 -9.44 -12.07
N GLY A 408 2.52 -8.97 -11.05
CA GLY A 408 3.57 -7.97 -11.19
C GLY A 408 3.03 -6.54 -11.22
N ILE A 409 1.88 -6.31 -10.58
CA ILE A 409 1.35 -4.95 -10.36
C ILE A 409 2.39 -4.07 -9.65
N ASP A 410 2.38 -2.79 -9.98
CA ASP A 410 3.23 -1.73 -9.44
C ASP A 410 2.80 -1.24 -8.04
N ILE A 411 2.37 -2.15 -7.17
CA ILE A 411 2.19 -1.90 -5.73
C ILE A 411 2.68 -3.11 -4.93
N PRO A 412 3.24 -2.91 -3.73
CA PRO A 412 3.81 -3.99 -2.94
C PRO A 412 2.72 -4.86 -2.28
N GLY A 413 3.12 -6.07 -1.91
CA GLY A 413 2.31 -6.93 -1.05
C GLY A 413 1.32 -7.82 -1.80
N GLU A 414 1.43 -7.97 -3.11
CA GLU A 414 0.67 -8.97 -3.89
C GLU A 414 0.91 -10.40 -3.36
N LYS A 415 -0.15 -11.23 -3.32
CA LYS A 415 -0.03 -12.67 -3.07
C LYS A 415 -0.11 -13.46 -4.36
N GLU A 416 0.68 -14.51 -4.47
CA GLU A 416 0.78 -15.37 -5.67
C GLU A 416 -0.41 -16.33 -5.88
N GLY A 417 -1.24 -16.55 -4.86
CA GLY A 417 -2.31 -17.55 -4.91
C GLY A 417 -1.79 -18.99 -4.95
N VAL A 418 -2.69 -19.94 -5.20
CA VAL A 418 -2.41 -21.37 -5.24
C VAL A 418 -3.10 -21.99 -6.44
N VAL A 419 -2.32 -22.51 -7.38
CA VAL A 419 -2.78 -23.44 -8.41
C VAL A 419 -2.26 -24.83 -8.06
N PRO A 420 -3.12 -25.74 -7.58
CA PRO A 420 -2.70 -27.02 -7.05
C PRO A 420 -2.28 -27.99 -8.16
N ASP A 421 -1.23 -28.75 -7.89
CA ASP A 421 -0.77 -29.88 -8.68
C ASP A 421 -0.19 -30.96 -7.74
N PRO A 422 0.21 -32.14 -8.26
CA PRO A 422 0.76 -33.21 -7.42
C PRO A 422 2.01 -32.80 -6.63
N GLU A 423 2.87 -31.95 -7.19
CA GLU A 423 4.08 -31.46 -6.51
C GLU A 423 3.75 -30.54 -5.34
N TRP A 424 2.85 -29.58 -5.56
CA TRP A 424 2.32 -28.71 -4.52
C TRP A 424 1.75 -29.52 -3.37
N LYS A 425 0.99 -30.58 -3.67
CA LYS A 425 0.37 -31.42 -2.63
C LYS A 425 1.40 -32.22 -1.84
N ARG A 426 2.38 -32.84 -2.51
CA ARG A 426 3.48 -33.54 -1.81
C ARG A 426 4.24 -32.59 -0.89
N ARG A 427 4.53 -31.37 -1.35
CA ARG A 427 5.25 -30.35 -0.58
C ARG A 427 4.47 -29.83 0.63
N THR A 428 3.16 -29.62 0.48
CA THR A 428 2.34 -28.94 1.50
C THR A 428 1.58 -29.89 2.43
N GLN A 429 1.20 -31.07 1.94
CA GLN A 429 0.35 -32.04 2.64
C GLN A 429 1.01 -33.41 2.82
N GLY A 430 2.21 -33.63 2.29
CA GLY A 430 2.96 -34.89 2.44
C GLY A 430 2.27 -36.12 1.85
N THR A 431 1.32 -35.93 0.93
CA THR A 431 0.52 -37.01 0.33
C THR A 431 0.40 -36.86 -1.18
N ASP A 432 0.20 -37.97 -1.88
CA ASP A 432 -0.01 -37.99 -3.32
C ASP A 432 -1.39 -37.46 -3.73
N TRP A 433 -1.51 -37.06 -5.00
CA TRP A 433 -2.76 -36.54 -5.55
C TRP A 433 -3.81 -37.64 -5.70
N PHE A 434 -5.00 -37.45 -5.13
CA PHE A 434 -6.10 -38.38 -5.29
C PHE A 434 -6.99 -37.96 -6.48
N PRO A 435 -7.37 -38.88 -7.39
CA PRO A 435 -8.17 -38.53 -8.58
C PRO A 435 -9.49 -37.80 -8.30
N GLY A 436 -10.10 -38.05 -7.13
CA GLY A 436 -11.32 -37.37 -6.70
C GLY A 436 -11.16 -35.87 -6.43
N GLU A 437 -9.95 -35.41 -6.10
CA GLU A 437 -9.67 -33.98 -5.84
C GLU A 437 -9.73 -33.15 -7.10
N THR A 438 -9.35 -33.74 -8.25
CA THR A 438 -9.45 -33.11 -9.57
C THR A 438 -10.89 -32.68 -9.88
N ILE A 439 -11.89 -33.44 -9.40
CA ILE A 439 -13.30 -33.13 -9.64
C ILE A 439 -13.68 -31.80 -8.97
N SER A 440 -13.29 -31.58 -7.72
CA SER A 440 -13.52 -30.31 -7.03
C SER A 440 -12.72 -29.15 -7.66
N VAL A 441 -11.45 -29.39 -8.01
CA VAL A 441 -10.60 -28.37 -8.65
C VAL A 441 -11.13 -27.95 -10.02
N SER A 442 -11.75 -28.86 -10.78
CA SER A 442 -12.29 -28.56 -12.12
C SER A 442 -13.38 -27.48 -12.15
N ILE A 443 -13.98 -27.17 -11.00
CA ILE A 443 -14.97 -26.10 -10.86
C ILE A 443 -14.48 -24.95 -9.98
N GLY A 444 -13.16 -24.86 -9.73
CA GLY A 444 -12.54 -23.81 -8.93
C GLY A 444 -12.77 -23.95 -7.43
N GLN A 445 -12.94 -25.18 -6.92
CA GLN A 445 -13.04 -25.49 -5.50
C GLN A 445 -11.89 -26.41 -5.04
N GLY A 446 -11.77 -26.64 -3.74
CA GLY A 446 -10.66 -27.37 -3.14
C GLY A 446 -9.51 -26.42 -2.80
N PRO A 447 -8.25 -26.81 -3.03
CA PRO A 447 -7.09 -26.02 -2.59
C PRO A 447 -6.74 -24.82 -3.49
N ILE A 448 -7.42 -24.66 -4.63
CA ILE A 448 -7.18 -23.53 -5.52
C ILE A 448 -7.60 -22.22 -4.87
N GLN A 449 -6.69 -21.24 -4.89
CA GLN A 449 -6.91 -19.90 -4.37
C GLN A 449 -6.33 -18.87 -5.34
N VAL A 450 -7.05 -17.79 -5.59
CA VAL A 450 -6.62 -16.72 -6.50
C VAL A 450 -6.99 -15.36 -5.93
N THR A 451 -6.30 -14.33 -6.40
CA THR A 451 -6.66 -12.94 -6.08
C THR A 451 -7.66 -12.37 -7.10
N PRO A 452 -8.48 -11.38 -6.74
CA PRO A 452 -9.33 -10.67 -7.70
C PRO A 452 -8.55 -10.07 -8.87
N LEU A 453 -7.35 -9.55 -8.61
CA LEU A 453 -6.47 -9.04 -9.67
C LEU A 453 -6.02 -10.16 -10.63
N GLN A 454 -5.63 -11.33 -10.11
CA GLN A 454 -5.30 -12.48 -10.96
C GLN A 454 -6.47 -12.87 -11.85
N ILE A 455 -7.72 -12.86 -11.34
CA ILE A 455 -8.90 -13.12 -12.15
C ILE A 455 -9.12 -12.02 -13.21
N ALA A 456 -8.86 -10.75 -12.90
CA ALA A 456 -8.93 -9.68 -13.91
C ALA A 456 -7.88 -9.87 -15.03
N VAL A 457 -6.65 -10.23 -14.69
CA VAL A 457 -5.59 -10.54 -15.68
C VAL A 457 -5.94 -11.78 -16.49
N TYR A 458 -6.41 -12.85 -15.84
CA TYR A 458 -6.93 -14.06 -16.48
C TYR A 458 -8.01 -13.75 -17.52
N THR A 459 -8.99 -12.90 -17.16
CA THR A 459 -10.05 -12.48 -18.07
C THR A 459 -9.54 -11.59 -19.19
N ALA A 460 -8.53 -10.75 -18.93
CA ALA A 460 -7.87 -9.96 -19.97
C ALA A 460 -7.15 -10.84 -21.01
N ILE A 461 -6.46 -11.89 -20.56
CA ILE A 461 -5.82 -12.86 -21.46
C ILE A 461 -6.86 -13.55 -22.34
N ILE A 462 -8.02 -13.93 -21.78
CA ILE A 462 -9.13 -14.48 -22.57
C ILE A 462 -9.66 -13.45 -23.57
N ALA A 463 -9.89 -12.21 -23.13
CA ALA A 463 -10.37 -11.13 -23.98
C ALA A 463 -9.43 -10.86 -25.17
N ASN A 464 -8.12 -10.92 -24.94
CA ASN A 464 -7.10 -10.72 -25.98
C ASN A 464 -6.75 -12.00 -26.76
N ARG A 465 -7.53 -13.08 -26.61
CA ARG A 465 -7.27 -14.38 -27.27
C ARG A 465 -5.83 -14.89 -27.05
N GLY A 466 -5.38 -14.87 -25.80
CA GLY A 466 -4.10 -15.44 -25.38
C GLY A 466 -2.95 -14.44 -25.23
N GLN A 467 -3.10 -13.17 -25.63
CA GLN A 467 -2.05 -12.18 -25.37
C GLN A 467 -2.01 -11.80 -23.89
N LYS A 468 -0.82 -11.95 -23.28
CA LYS A 468 -0.60 -11.63 -21.88
C LYS A 468 -0.37 -10.14 -21.67
N ILE A 469 -0.79 -9.65 -20.50
CA ILE A 469 -0.59 -8.27 -20.07
C ILE A 469 0.00 -8.23 -18.67
N LYS A 470 0.74 -7.15 -18.38
CA LYS A 470 1.21 -6.81 -17.04
C LYS A 470 0.35 -5.66 -16.51
N PRO A 471 -0.45 -5.88 -15.45
CA PRO A 471 -1.29 -4.83 -14.90
C PRO A 471 -0.43 -3.74 -14.26
N HIS A 472 -0.81 -2.47 -14.44
CA HIS A 472 -0.08 -1.33 -13.87
C HIS A 472 -1.00 -0.14 -13.59
N LEU A 473 -0.65 0.65 -12.59
CA LEU A 473 -1.29 1.90 -12.21
C LEU A 473 -0.56 3.11 -12.79
N ILE A 474 0.74 3.06 -13.04
CA ILE A 474 1.51 4.20 -13.56
C ILE A 474 1.36 4.33 -15.09
N MET A 475 1.18 5.55 -15.60
CA MET A 475 1.16 5.81 -17.06
C MET A 475 2.52 6.20 -17.65
N ASP A 476 3.49 6.51 -16.79
CA ASP A 476 4.79 7.00 -17.21
C ASP A 476 5.58 5.90 -17.94
N LYS A 477 5.85 6.13 -19.23
CA LYS A 477 6.53 5.17 -20.10
C LYS A 477 7.97 4.88 -19.66
N GLU A 478 8.66 5.85 -19.07
CA GLU A 478 10.03 5.67 -18.60
C GLU A 478 10.05 4.72 -17.41
N LEU A 479 9.12 4.91 -16.47
CA LEU A 479 8.94 4.02 -15.32
C LEU A 479 8.49 2.63 -15.76
N LEU A 480 7.55 2.54 -16.70
CA LEU A 480 7.09 1.26 -17.25
C LEU A 480 8.22 0.52 -17.97
N ALA A 481 9.05 1.20 -18.74
CA ALA A 481 10.19 0.59 -19.44
C ALA A 481 11.24 0.07 -18.46
N SER A 482 11.48 0.77 -17.34
CA SER A 482 12.38 0.29 -16.28
C SER A 482 11.87 -0.95 -15.54
N GLU A 483 10.56 -1.19 -15.56
CA GLU A 483 9.88 -2.28 -14.85
C GLU A 483 9.48 -3.45 -15.76
N GLN A 484 9.58 -3.31 -17.08
CA GLN A 484 9.24 -4.38 -18.04
C GLN A 484 10.50 -5.12 -18.49
N ASN A 485 10.63 -6.39 -18.08
CA ASN A 485 11.65 -7.32 -18.57
C ASN A 485 11.28 -7.88 -19.96
N GLY A 486 11.00 -7.01 -20.92
CA GLY A 486 10.65 -7.39 -22.29
C GLY A 486 9.17 -7.83 -22.48
N PRO A 487 8.81 -8.20 -23.72
CA PRO A 487 7.45 -8.63 -24.06
C PRO A 487 7.10 -9.95 -23.36
N LEU A 488 5.87 -10.06 -22.87
CA LEU A 488 5.37 -11.29 -22.27
C LEU A 488 5.04 -12.32 -23.35
N ASP A 489 5.49 -13.56 -23.15
CA ASP A 489 5.09 -14.66 -24.04
C ASP A 489 3.58 -14.88 -23.98
N ASN A 490 2.96 -15.03 -25.15
CA ASN A 490 1.53 -15.35 -25.25
C ASN A 490 1.21 -16.70 -24.56
N ALA A 491 -0.05 -16.90 -24.21
CA ALA A 491 -0.53 -18.23 -23.84
C ALA A 491 -0.43 -19.16 -25.05
N ASP A 492 0.16 -20.34 -24.85
CA ASP A 492 0.27 -21.39 -25.87
C ASP A 492 -1.05 -22.15 -26.00
N ILE A 493 -2.08 -21.44 -26.50
CA ILE A 493 -3.45 -21.93 -26.70
C ILE A 493 -3.95 -21.35 -28.03
N ASP A 494 -4.56 -22.19 -28.86
CA ASP A 494 -5.09 -21.76 -30.16
C ASP A 494 -6.19 -20.68 -30.01
N VAL A 495 -6.13 -19.64 -30.85
CA VAL A 495 -7.08 -18.52 -30.85
C VAL A 495 -8.53 -18.97 -31.01
N SER A 496 -8.78 -20.01 -31.81
CA SER A 496 -10.12 -20.56 -32.03
C SER A 496 -10.76 -21.13 -30.76
N HIS A 497 -9.95 -21.64 -29.83
CA HIS A 497 -10.42 -22.13 -28.54
C HIS A 497 -10.91 -21.00 -27.63
N PHE A 498 -10.28 -19.83 -27.70
CA PHE A 498 -10.77 -18.64 -26.98
C PHE A 498 -12.14 -18.20 -27.51
N GLU A 499 -12.36 -18.17 -28.83
CA GLU A 499 -13.65 -17.78 -29.39
C GLU A 499 -14.80 -18.71 -28.97
N ALA A 500 -14.53 -20.03 -28.89
CA ALA A 500 -15.52 -20.99 -28.39
C ALA A 500 -15.93 -20.73 -26.93
N VAL A 501 -14.98 -20.29 -26.10
CA VAL A 501 -15.21 -19.94 -24.69
C VAL A 501 -15.89 -18.57 -24.56
N ILE A 502 -15.46 -17.59 -25.34
CA ILE A 502 -16.03 -16.24 -25.40
C ILE A 502 -17.50 -16.28 -25.84
N GLU A 503 -17.86 -17.14 -26.79
CA GLU A 503 -19.26 -17.38 -27.18
C GLU A 503 -20.10 -17.82 -25.96
N GLY A 504 -19.60 -18.78 -25.18
CA GLY A 504 -20.26 -19.21 -23.95
C GLY A 504 -20.40 -18.08 -22.91
N MET A 505 -19.37 -17.25 -22.76
CA MET A 505 -19.39 -16.07 -21.88
C MET A 505 -20.40 -15.02 -22.36
N TRP A 506 -20.48 -14.77 -23.66
CA TRP A 506 -21.44 -13.85 -24.27
C TRP A 506 -22.87 -14.35 -24.06
N ARG A 507 -23.16 -15.63 -24.29
CA ARG A 507 -24.48 -16.22 -24.01
C ARG A 507 -24.86 -16.14 -22.53
N SER A 508 -23.87 -16.27 -21.63
CA SER A 508 -24.11 -16.18 -20.19
C SER A 508 -24.73 -14.85 -19.78
N VAL A 509 -24.40 -13.77 -20.49
CA VAL A 509 -24.90 -12.42 -20.20
C VAL A 509 -26.06 -12.02 -21.13
N ASN A 510 -25.97 -12.32 -22.43
CA ASN A 510 -26.88 -11.75 -23.43
C ASN A 510 -28.02 -12.70 -23.86
N GLN A 511 -28.00 -13.97 -23.43
CA GLN A 511 -29.03 -14.96 -23.80
C GLN A 511 -29.68 -15.64 -22.57
N GLY A 512 -29.94 -14.87 -21.52
CA GLY A 512 -30.65 -15.36 -20.33
C GLY A 512 -29.87 -16.39 -19.51
N GLY A 513 -28.54 -16.38 -19.58
CA GLY A 513 -27.69 -17.21 -18.74
C GLY A 513 -27.48 -16.64 -17.33
N THR A 514 -26.55 -17.26 -16.58
CA THR A 514 -26.31 -16.90 -15.17
C THR A 514 -25.81 -15.46 -14.96
N GLY A 515 -25.22 -14.82 -15.98
CA GLY A 515 -24.67 -13.47 -15.94
C GLY A 515 -25.61 -12.39 -16.45
N TYR A 516 -26.88 -12.69 -16.74
CA TYR A 516 -27.82 -11.77 -17.39
C TYR A 516 -27.93 -10.38 -16.73
N LEU A 517 -27.79 -10.29 -15.40
CA LEU A 517 -27.82 -9.01 -14.70
C LEU A 517 -26.61 -8.09 -14.96
N ALA A 518 -25.57 -8.58 -15.66
CA ALA A 518 -24.45 -7.78 -16.15
C ALA A 518 -24.69 -7.14 -17.53
N MET A 519 -25.84 -7.41 -18.17
CA MET A 519 -26.12 -6.97 -19.54
C MET A 519 -26.23 -5.43 -19.63
N VAL A 520 -25.55 -4.86 -20.63
CA VAL A 520 -25.60 -3.44 -20.99
C VAL A 520 -26.00 -3.32 -22.45
N GLU A 521 -27.12 -2.67 -22.74
CA GLU A 521 -27.74 -2.65 -24.06
C GLU A 521 -26.84 -2.01 -25.14
N GLY A 522 -26.38 -2.75 -26.14
CA GLY A 522 -25.48 -2.26 -27.19
C GLY A 522 -24.01 -2.14 -26.73
N PHE A 523 -23.65 -2.82 -25.65
CA PHE A 523 -22.27 -3.04 -25.23
C PHE A 523 -22.14 -4.53 -24.93
N ASP A 524 -21.65 -5.29 -25.91
CA ASP A 524 -21.65 -6.75 -25.84
C ASP A 524 -20.72 -7.26 -24.74
N VAL A 525 -21.28 -7.44 -23.53
CA VAL A 525 -20.57 -7.96 -22.37
C VAL A 525 -20.42 -9.47 -22.48
N CYS A 526 -19.19 -9.96 -22.37
CA CYS A 526 -18.86 -11.36 -22.22
C CYS A 526 -18.48 -11.62 -20.76
N GLY A 527 -19.23 -12.45 -20.04
CA GLY A 527 -18.99 -12.63 -18.61
C GLY A 527 -19.19 -14.05 -18.09
N LYS A 528 -18.64 -14.30 -16.91
CA LYS A 528 -18.83 -15.54 -16.16
C LYS A 528 -19.03 -15.25 -14.69
N THR A 529 -20.10 -15.82 -14.13
CA THR A 529 -20.38 -15.81 -12.70
C THR A 529 -19.64 -16.94 -11.97
N GLY A 530 -19.37 -16.73 -10.69
CA GLY A 530 -18.89 -17.74 -9.77
C GLY A 530 -19.56 -17.64 -8.41
N SER A 531 -19.67 -18.77 -7.73
CA SER A 531 -20.02 -18.84 -6.31
C SER A 531 -19.03 -19.81 -5.67
N SER A 532 -18.30 -19.38 -4.65
CA SER A 532 -17.34 -20.24 -3.95
C SER A 532 -17.75 -20.48 -2.50
N GLN A 533 -17.74 -21.75 -2.11
CA GLN A 533 -18.11 -22.18 -0.76
C GLN A 533 -16.94 -21.98 0.20
N ILE A 534 -17.23 -21.43 1.37
CA ILE A 534 -16.23 -21.06 2.40
C ILE A 534 -16.02 -22.22 3.39
N ILE A 535 -17.03 -23.07 3.57
CA ILE A 535 -16.98 -24.23 4.44
C ILE A 535 -17.27 -25.49 3.62
N SER A 536 -16.57 -26.59 3.92
CA SER A 536 -16.87 -27.90 3.35
C SER A 536 -18.28 -28.35 3.76
N ARG A 537 -19.01 -29.05 2.87
CA ARG A 537 -20.38 -29.53 3.16
C ARG A 537 -20.45 -30.33 4.45
N GLU A 538 -19.42 -31.12 4.74
CA GLU A 538 -19.31 -31.92 5.97
C GLU A 538 -19.22 -31.04 7.23
N LYS A 539 -18.43 -29.97 7.20
CA LYS A 539 -18.30 -29.04 8.33
C LYS A 539 -19.54 -28.16 8.49
N THR A 540 -20.23 -27.79 7.41
CA THR A 540 -21.55 -27.13 7.46
C THR A 540 -22.61 -28.04 8.09
N GLN A 541 -22.65 -29.33 7.74
CA GLN A 541 -23.57 -30.30 8.34
C GLN A 541 -23.29 -30.55 9.82
N LYS A 542 -22.01 -30.59 10.22
CA LYS A 542 -21.60 -30.77 11.63
C LYS A 542 -21.83 -29.53 12.50
N THR A 543 -21.72 -28.32 11.95
CA THR A 543 -21.78 -27.06 12.72
C THR A 543 -23.10 -26.30 12.62
N GLY A 544 -23.95 -26.61 11.63
CA GLY A 544 -25.20 -25.89 11.36
C GLY A 544 -25.02 -24.46 10.82
N LEU A 545 -23.78 -23.97 10.70
CA LEU A 545 -23.46 -22.61 10.26
C LEU A 545 -23.74 -22.44 8.76
N LYS A 546 -24.79 -21.68 8.42
CA LYS A 546 -25.10 -21.26 7.04
C LYS A 546 -24.28 -20.02 6.67
N ILE A 547 -23.02 -20.20 6.30
CA ILE A 547 -22.20 -19.13 5.74
C ILE A 547 -22.54 -18.98 4.24
N LYS A 548 -22.87 -17.76 3.83
CA LYS A 548 -23.10 -17.45 2.41
C LYS A 548 -21.79 -17.62 1.62
N PRO A 549 -21.82 -18.18 0.39
CA PRO A 549 -20.64 -18.25 -0.46
C PRO A 549 -20.16 -16.86 -0.87
N HIS A 550 -18.89 -16.75 -1.29
CA HIS A 550 -18.42 -15.55 -1.97
C HIS A 550 -19.03 -15.49 -3.38
N SER A 551 -19.46 -14.29 -3.78
CA SER A 551 -20.11 -14.02 -5.05
C SER A 551 -19.08 -13.44 -6.02
N TRP A 552 -18.89 -14.07 -7.18
CA TRP A 552 -17.94 -13.67 -8.20
C TRP A 552 -18.64 -13.30 -9.51
N PHE A 553 -18.11 -12.29 -10.16
CA PHE A 553 -18.34 -12.03 -11.58
C PHE A 553 -17.02 -11.57 -12.20
N THR A 554 -16.71 -12.06 -13.39
CA THR A 554 -15.67 -11.47 -14.23
C THR A 554 -16.13 -11.42 -15.67
N GLY A 555 -15.75 -10.39 -16.39
CA GLY A 555 -16.11 -10.24 -17.79
C GLY A 555 -15.38 -9.10 -18.46
N PHE A 556 -15.56 -9.00 -19.77
CA PHE A 556 -15.02 -7.93 -20.59
C PHE A 556 -16.05 -7.45 -21.60
N ALA A 557 -15.84 -6.25 -22.11
CA ALA A 557 -16.68 -5.65 -23.13
C ALA A 557 -15.91 -4.61 -23.94
N PRO A 558 -16.31 -4.34 -25.20
CA PRO A 558 -17.17 -5.19 -26.05
C PRO A 558 -16.54 -6.53 -26.44
N ARG A 559 -17.35 -7.50 -26.88
CA ARG A 559 -16.90 -8.82 -27.35
C ARG A 559 -15.81 -8.78 -28.42
N ASN A 560 -16.02 -7.99 -29.47
CA ASN A 560 -15.16 -8.01 -30.66
C ASN A 560 -13.89 -7.17 -30.49
N ASN A 561 -14.01 -6.00 -29.88
CA ASN A 561 -12.89 -5.13 -29.55
C ASN A 561 -12.88 -4.85 -28.05
N PRO A 562 -12.29 -5.72 -27.21
CA PRO A 562 -12.33 -5.54 -25.77
C PRO A 562 -11.61 -4.27 -25.32
N GLU A 563 -12.33 -3.44 -24.57
CA GLU A 563 -11.84 -2.15 -24.08
C GLU A 563 -11.69 -2.11 -22.56
N ILE A 564 -12.52 -2.88 -21.84
CA ILE A 564 -12.51 -2.96 -20.39
C ILE A 564 -12.79 -4.38 -19.91
N VAL A 565 -12.05 -4.80 -18.89
CA VAL A 565 -12.31 -5.99 -18.07
C VAL A 565 -12.78 -5.52 -16.70
N VAL A 566 -13.81 -6.16 -16.16
CA VAL A 566 -14.30 -5.92 -14.80
C VAL A 566 -14.41 -7.24 -14.06
N THR A 567 -13.77 -7.30 -12.89
CA THR A 567 -13.86 -8.41 -11.95
C THR A 567 -14.41 -7.89 -10.62
N VAL A 568 -15.40 -8.59 -10.08
CA VAL A 568 -16.07 -8.28 -8.82
C VAL A 568 -16.07 -9.52 -7.95
N VAL A 569 -15.62 -9.36 -6.70
CA VAL A 569 -15.88 -10.32 -5.62
C VAL A 569 -16.62 -9.61 -4.49
N VAL A 570 -17.68 -10.24 -4.00
CA VAL A 570 -18.39 -9.82 -2.78
C VAL A 570 -18.33 -10.98 -1.80
N GLU A 571 -17.69 -10.75 -0.66
CA GLU A 571 -17.60 -11.74 0.39
C GLU A 571 -18.96 -11.98 1.03
N PHE A 572 -19.27 -13.25 1.30
CA PHE A 572 -20.58 -13.66 1.81
C PHE A 572 -21.76 -13.15 0.96
N GLY A 573 -21.50 -12.81 -0.31
CA GLY A 573 -22.46 -12.21 -1.23
C GLY A 573 -23.53 -13.18 -1.74
N GLY A 574 -23.40 -14.48 -1.49
CA GLY A 574 -24.33 -15.48 -1.99
C GLY A 574 -24.07 -15.81 -3.47
N LEU A 575 -25.12 -15.86 -4.28
CA LEU A 575 -25.02 -16.24 -5.70
C LEU A 575 -24.28 -15.17 -6.52
N GLY A 576 -23.26 -15.58 -7.30
CA GLY A 576 -22.49 -14.75 -8.24
C GLY A 576 -23.33 -13.80 -9.10
N GLY A 577 -24.33 -14.37 -9.76
CA GLY A 577 -25.20 -13.65 -10.69
C GLY A 577 -26.14 -12.64 -10.03
N ALA A 578 -26.46 -12.79 -8.74
CA ALA A 578 -27.40 -11.92 -8.04
C ALA A 578 -26.72 -10.73 -7.36
N SER A 579 -25.47 -10.89 -6.92
CA SER A 579 -24.77 -9.85 -6.15
C SER A 579 -23.62 -9.21 -6.93
N ALA A 580 -22.72 -9.99 -7.55
CA ALA A 580 -21.55 -9.45 -8.23
C ALA A 580 -21.86 -8.93 -9.66
N ALA A 581 -22.71 -9.63 -10.42
CA ALA A 581 -23.03 -9.26 -11.81
C ALA A 581 -23.71 -7.88 -11.96
N PRO A 582 -24.68 -7.48 -11.09
CA PRO A 582 -25.23 -6.13 -11.16
C PRO A 582 -24.20 -5.04 -10.88
N LEU A 583 -23.22 -5.28 -9.98
CA LEU A 583 -22.16 -4.30 -9.73
C LEU A 583 -21.26 -4.12 -10.95
N ALA A 584 -20.95 -5.22 -11.64
CA ALA A 584 -20.20 -5.16 -12.88
C ALA A 584 -20.95 -4.39 -13.97
N LYS A 585 -22.29 -4.56 -14.08
CA LYS A 585 -23.13 -3.78 -15.00
C LYS A 585 -22.93 -2.29 -14.82
N GLU A 586 -22.99 -1.81 -13.59
CA GLU A 586 -22.86 -0.38 -13.27
C GLU A 586 -21.52 0.19 -13.69
N ILE A 587 -20.43 -0.59 -13.58
CA ILE A 587 -19.10 -0.19 -14.03
C ILE A 587 -19.02 -0.18 -15.57
N PHE A 588 -19.52 -1.21 -16.25
CA PHE A 588 -19.57 -1.24 -17.71
C PHE A 588 -20.41 -0.11 -18.30
N SER A 589 -21.57 0.17 -17.72
CA SER A 589 -22.45 1.28 -18.12
C SER A 589 -21.72 2.62 -17.99
N LEU A 590 -21.11 2.89 -16.83
CA LEU A 590 -20.38 4.14 -16.61
C LEU A 590 -19.19 4.28 -17.56
N TYR A 591 -18.42 3.22 -17.77
CA TYR A 591 -17.31 3.24 -18.73
C TYR A 591 -17.79 3.62 -20.13
N ARG A 592 -18.84 2.95 -20.62
CA ARG A 592 -19.38 3.21 -21.96
C ARG A 592 -19.95 4.62 -22.11
N GLU A 593 -20.65 5.13 -21.10
CA GLU A 593 -21.14 6.50 -21.08
C GLU A 593 -19.99 7.50 -21.20
N LYS A 594 -18.85 7.24 -20.54
CA LYS A 594 -17.65 8.07 -20.65
C LYS A 594 -16.98 7.96 -22.02
N SER A 595 -16.85 6.75 -22.59
CA SER A 595 -16.27 6.57 -23.93
C SER A 595 -17.04 7.34 -25.00
N ARG A 596 -18.37 7.28 -24.97
CA ARG A 596 -19.25 8.01 -25.92
C ARG A 596 -19.19 9.54 -25.83
N ARG A 597 -18.64 10.11 -24.76
CA ARG A 597 -18.49 11.57 -24.62
C ARG A 597 -17.16 12.08 -25.20
N HIS A 598 -16.22 11.18 -25.46
CA HIS A 598 -14.90 11.49 -26.00
C HIS A 598 -14.79 11.19 -27.51
N ASP A 599 -15.75 10.46 -28.05
CA ASP A 599 -16.04 10.34 -29.49
C ASP A 599 -17.03 11.44 -29.91
#